data_AF-A0A6A0HAQ2-F1
#
_entry.id   AF-A0A6A0HAQ2-F1
#
_cell.length_a   1.000
_cell.length_b   1.000
_cell.length_c   1.000
_cell.angle_alpha   90.00
_cell.angle_beta   90.00
_cell.angle_gamma   90.00
#
_symmetry.space_group_name_H-M   'P 1'
#
loop_
_entity.id
_entity.type
_entity.pdbx_description
1 polymer ?
#
loop_
_entity_poly.entity_id
_entity_poly.type
_entity_poly.pdbx_seq_one_letter_code
_entity_poly.pdbx_strand_id
1 'polypeptide(L)'
;MYESWFPSRYDHPHILAGQGTMGLEIVEQVPNIDAVVVPVGGGGLIAGVALAVKALYPHVQVIGVESENCASFSAALRTGAPVYTKPESTLADGLAVPMVVTVREEWIAIAILRLVEQEKAVVEGAGATALAAILAGELPELKGKRVVIPLCGGNIDTTVLGRCLERGLAADGRLVKFTVTVSDRPGGIAELTRLMASLGVSIKDMTHERAWIRSDIFSVEVKALAETRDREHSLQLQAALQQRYSKLRFVLGHS
;
A
#
# COMPACT_ATOMS: atom_id res chain seq x y z
N MET A 1 -28.39 -30.18 -26.84
CA MET A 1 -28.24 -29.86 -25.39
C MET A 1 -27.03 -28.95 -25.32
N TYR A 2 -27.23 -27.64 -25.19
CA TYR A 2 -26.12 -26.68 -25.13
C TYR A 2 -25.60 -26.71 -23.70
N GLU A 3 -24.43 -27.31 -23.47
CA GLU A 3 -23.69 -27.02 -22.25
C GLU A 3 -23.33 -25.54 -22.29
N SER A 4 -23.93 -24.75 -21.40
CA SER A 4 -23.49 -23.39 -21.12
C SER A 4 -22.08 -23.45 -20.58
N TRP A 5 -21.08 -23.16 -21.42
CA TRP A 5 -19.68 -23.03 -21.00
C TRP A 5 -19.58 -21.84 -20.05
N PHE A 6 -19.37 -22.10 -18.76
CA PHE A 6 -19.00 -21.07 -17.79
C PHE A 6 -17.48 -21.03 -17.69
N PRO A 7 -16.79 -20.11 -18.40
CA PRO A 7 -15.36 -19.96 -18.21
C PRO A 7 -15.06 -19.64 -16.74
N SER A 8 -14.19 -20.42 -16.12
CA SER A 8 -13.47 -19.95 -14.93
C SER A 8 -12.77 -18.64 -15.30
N ARG A 9 -12.81 -17.62 -14.43
CA ARG A 9 -12.16 -16.33 -14.69
C ARG A 9 -10.62 -16.45 -14.83
N TYR A 10 -10.03 -17.56 -14.39
CA TYR A 10 -8.58 -17.72 -14.29
C TYR A 10 -8.06 -19.09 -14.74
N ASP A 11 -8.87 -20.16 -14.61
CA ASP A 11 -8.44 -21.55 -14.78
C ASP A 11 -8.86 -22.13 -16.13
N HIS A 12 -8.23 -21.64 -17.19
CA HIS A 12 -8.37 -22.18 -18.55
C HIS A 12 -7.09 -21.95 -19.35
N PRO A 13 -6.58 -22.94 -20.13
CA PRO A 13 -5.33 -22.79 -20.90
C PRO A 13 -5.29 -21.56 -21.82
N HIS A 14 -6.41 -21.23 -22.48
CA HIS A 14 -6.49 -20.03 -23.31
C HIS A 14 -6.46 -18.71 -22.51
N ILE A 15 -6.99 -18.70 -21.28
CA ILE A 15 -6.92 -17.52 -20.40
C ILE A 15 -5.46 -17.34 -19.95
N LEU A 16 -4.81 -18.41 -19.52
CA LEU A 16 -3.39 -18.40 -19.12
C LEU A 16 -2.48 -17.95 -20.28
N ALA A 17 -2.70 -18.47 -21.49
CA ALA A 17 -1.98 -18.05 -22.68
C ALA A 17 -2.19 -16.55 -22.98
N GLY A 18 -3.43 -16.07 -22.85
CA GLY A 18 -3.75 -14.65 -22.99
C GLY A 18 -3.04 -13.77 -21.94
N GLN A 19 -3.02 -14.18 -20.67
CA GLN A 19 -2.27 -13.43 -19.64
C GLN A 19 -0.76 -13.47 -19.88
N GLY A 20 -0.25 -14.54 -20.49
CA GLY A 20 1.17 -14.70 -20.81
C GLY A 20 1.68 -13.72 -21.87
N THR A 21 0.82 -13.09 -22.67
CA THR A 21 1.27 -12.08 -23.65
C THR A 21 1.94 -10.90 -22.96
N MET A 22 1.46 -10.51 -21.77
CA MET A 22 2.11 -9.50 -20.95
C MET A 22 3.55 -9.89 -20.58
N GLY A 23 3.79 -11.17 -20.27
CA GLY A 23 5.14 -11.67 -20.02
C GLY A 23 6.06 -11.55 -21.24
N LEU A 24 5.53 -11.77 -22.45
CA LEU A 24 6.26 -11.57 -23.70
C LEU A 24 6.60 -10.09 -23.93
N GLU A 25 5.63 -9.20 -23.73
CA GLU A 25 5.81 -7.75 -23.87
C GLU A 25 6.86 -7.22 -22.88
N ILE A 26 6.82 -7.68 -21.62
CA ILE A 26 7.78 -7.28 -20.58
C ILE A 26 9.23 -7.59 -21.00
N VAL A 27 9.49 -8.81 -21.48
CA VAL A 27 10.85 -9.21 -21.84
C VAL A 27 11.34 -8.59 -23.15
N GLU A 28 10.41 -8.18 -24.03
CA GLU A 28 10.73 -7.41 -25.24
C GLU A 28 11.07 -5.95 -24.90
N GLN A 29 10.30 -5.32 -24.01
CA GLN A 29 10.41 -3.89 -23.70
C GLN A 29 11.50 -3.58 -22.67
N VAL A 30 11.83 -4.53 -21.79
CA VAL A 30 12.77 -4.31 -20.67
C VAL A 30 13.95 -5.29 -20.77
N PRO A 31 15.04 -4.92 -21.47
CA PRO A 31 16.23 -5.76 -21.53
C PRO A 31 16.89 -5.89 -20.14
N ASN A 32 17.63 -6.97 -19.88
CA ASN A 32 18.34 -7.21 -18.62
C ASN A 32 17.44 -7.08 -17.37
N ILE A 33 16.20 -7.53 -17.46
CA ILE A 33 15.28 -7.60 -16.32
C ILE A 33 15.78 -8.63 -15.31
N ASP A 34 15.71 -8.29 -14.02
CA ASP A 34 16.08 -9.21 -12.93
C ASP A 34 14.86 -9.86 -12.29
N ALA A 35 13.75 -9.13 -12.19
CA ALA A 35 12.53 -9.62 -11.56
C ALA A 35 11.24 -8.99 -12.13
N VAL A 36 10.16 -9.77 -12.12
CA VAL A 36 8.78 -9.33 -12.34
C VAL A 36 7.98 -9.57 -11.07
N VAL A 37 7.39 -8.52 -10.50
CA VAL A 37 6.57 -8.60 -9.29
C VAL A 37 5.11 -8.39 -9.67
N VAL A 38 4.30 -9.43 -9.54
CA VAL A 38 2.96 -9.54 -10.13
C VAL A 38 1.90 -9.60 -9.02
N PRO A 39 0.87 -8.75 -9.06
CA PRO A 39 -0.32 -8.90 -8.22
C PRO A 39 -1.00 -10.27 -8.38
N VAL A 40 -1.40 -10.87 -7.26
CA VAL A 40 -2.03 -12.19 -7.20
C VAL A 40 -3.43 -12.09 -6.60
N GLY A 41 -4.40 -12.55 -7.39
CA GLY A 41 -5.75 -12.89 -6.91
C GLY A 41 -6.02 -14.37 -7.20
N GLY A 42 -6.69 -14.67 -8.31
CA GLY A 42 -6.96 -16.05 -8.74
C GLY A 42 -5.78 -16.79 -9.39
N GLY A 43 -4.56 -16.24 -9.37
CA GLY A 43 -3.35 -16.89 -9.89
C GLY A 43 -3.15 -16.87 -11.42
N GLY A 44 -4.19 -16.59 -12.22
CA GLY A 44 -4.10 -16.66 -13.69
C GLY A 44 -3.07 -15.72 -14.32
N LEU A 45 -3.00 -14.47 -13.85
CA LEU A 45 -2.04 -13.48 -14.37
C LEU A 45 -0.59 -13.91 -14.09
N ILE A 46 -0.27 -14.20 -12.83
CA ILE A 46 1.07 -14.63 -12.44
C ILE A 46 1.46 -15.95 -13.13
N ALA A 47 0.54 -16.90 -13.31
CA ALA A 47 0.82 -18.14 -14.00
C ALA A 47 1.16 -17.91 -15.49
N GLY A 48 0.38 -17.07 -16.19
CA GLY A 48 0.67 -16.71 -17.58
C GLY A 48 2.00 -15.96 -17.74
N VAL A 49 2.21 -14.93 -16.93
CA VAL A 49 3.45 -14.13 -16.92
C VAL A 49 4.66 -15.01 -16.57
N ALA A 50 4.55 -15.83 -15.53
CA ALA A 50 5.63 -16.73 -15.12
C ALA A 50 5.99 -17.71 -16.24
N LEU A 51 5.00 -18.33 -16.89
CA LEU A 51 5.24 -19.25 -18.00
C LEU A 51 6.00 -18.57 -19.15
N ALA A 52 5.53 -17.41 -19.60
CA ALA A 52 6.15 -16.69 -20.71
C ALA A 52 7.57 -16.21 -20.37
N VAL A 53 7.75 -15.59 -19.20
CA VAL A 53 9.04 -15.05 -18.75
C VAL A 53 10.04 -16.18 -18.50
N LYS A 54 9.65 -17.25 -17.80
CA LYS A 54 10.57 -18.35 -17.49
C LYS A 54 10.96 -19.19 -18.70
N ALA A 55 10.08 -19.30 -19.70
CA ALA A 55 10.40 -20.00 -20.95
C ALA A 55 11.50 -19.30 -21.75
N LEU A 56 11.56 -17.97 -21.71
CA LEU A 56 12.52 -17.16 -22.47
C LEU A 56 13.75 -16.76 -21.64
N TYR A 57 13.53 -16.42 -20.37
CA TYR A 57 14.54 -15.91 -19.44
C TYR A 57 14.41 -16.61 -18.07
N PRO A 58 14.87 -17.88 -17.94
CA PRO A 58 14.66 -18.68 -16.74
C PRO A 58 15.30 -18.10 -15.46
N HIS A 59 16.31 -17.23 -15.60
CA HIS A 59 16.99 -16.55 -14.50
C HIS A 59 16.18 -15.42 -13.87
N VAL A 60 15.19 -14.86 -14.57
CA VAL A 60 14.37 -13.74 -14.08
C VAL A 60 13.47 -14.21 -12.94
N GLN A 61 13.49 -13.53 -11.81
CA GLN A 61 12.62 -13.87 -10.68
C GLN A 61 11.16 -13.48 -11.01
N VAL A 62 10.19 -14.35 -10.73
CA VAL A 62 8.76 -14.01 -10.85
C VAL A 62 8.16 -14.17 -9.47
N ILE A 63 7.62 -13.09 -8.94
CA ILE A 63 7.21 -12.97 -7.54
C ILE A 63 5.76 -12.51 -7.50
N GLY A 64 4.92 -13.22 -6.76
CA GLY A 64 3.54 -12.86 -6.52
C GLY A 64 3.39 -11.96 -5.31
N VAL A 65 2.42 -11.05 -5.36
CA VAL A 65 2.05 -10.23 -4.20
C VAL A 65 0.54 -10.25 -4.01
N GLU A 66 0.09 -10.51 -2.79
CA GLU A 66 -1.33 -10.41 -2.42
C GLU A 66 -1.53 -9.57 -1.16
N SER A 67 -2.75 -9.09 -0.93
CA SER A 67 -3.10 -8.41 0.33
C SER A 67 -3.12 -9.41 1.49
N GLU A 68 -2.59 -9.02 2.65
CA GLU A 68 -2.72 -9.80 3.89
C GLU A 68 -4.18 -10.13 4.23
N ASN A 69 -5.11 -9.20 3.94
CA ASN A 69 -6.54 -9.38 4.21
C ASN A 69 -7.21 -10.40 3.27
N CYS A 70 -6.57 -10.74 2.15
CA CYS A 70 -7.11 -11.60 1.11
C CYS A 70 -6.07 -12.62 0.63
N ALA A 71 -5.26 -13.16 1.57
CA ALA A 71 -4.13 -14.04 1.29
C ALA A 71 -4.53 -15.49 0.89
N SER A 72 -5.46 -15.61 -0.05
CA SER A 72 -6.07 -16.89 -0.44
C SER A 72 -5.09 -17.76 -1.23
N PHE A 73 -4.17 -17.17 -1.99
CA PHE A 73 -3.16 -17.93 -2.73
C PHE A 73 -2.09 -18.47 -1.78
N SER A 74 -1.59 -17.67 -0.83
CA SER A 74 -0.66 -18.16 0.19
C SER A 74 -1.31 -19.20 1.10
N ALA A 75 -2.60 -19.07 1.41
CA ALA A 75 -3.33 -20.08 2.17
C ALA A 75 -3.37 -21.43 1.43
N ALA A 76 -3.66 -21.42 0.13
CA ALA A 76 -3.64 -22.62 -0.71
C ALA A 76 -2.25 -23.27 -0.78
N LEU A 77 -1.19 -22.45 -0.92
CA LEU A 77 0.19 -22.95 -0.91
C LEU A 77 0.58 -23.66 0.41
N ARG A 78 0.07 -23.19 1.55
CA ARG A 78 0.37 -23.77 2.88
C ARG A 78 -0.36 -25.07 3.16
N THR A 79 -1.57 -25.26 2.63
CA THR A 79 -2.41 -26.43 2.94
C THR A 79 -2.12 -27.65 2.05
N GLY A 80 -1.16 -27.57 1.12
CA GLY A 80 -0.70 -28.72 0.33
C GLY A 80 -1.56 -29.04 -0.89
N ALA A 81 -2.31 -28.07 -1.39
CA ALA A 81 -2.90 -28.07 -2.73
C ALA A 81 -3.08 -26.62 -3.18
N PRO A 82 -2.46 -26.11 -4.27
CA PRO A 82 -1.19 -26.46 -4.92
C PRO A 82 0.01 -26.49 -3.96
N VAL A 83 1.02 -27.31 -4.28
CA VAL A 83 2.08 -27.76 -3.36
C VAL A 83 3.33 -26.86 -3.43
N TYR A 84 3.80 -26.35 -2.30
CA TYR A 84 5.18 -25.84 -2.15
C TYR A 84 6.15 -27.02 -2.07
N THR A 85 7.08 -27.11 -3.03
CA THR A 85 8.26 -27.98 -2.92
C THR A 85 9.50 -27.10 -2.83
N LYS A 86 10.39 -27.43 -1.90
CA LYS A 86 11.71 -26.81 -1.79
C LYS A 86 12.44 -27.09 -3.11
N PRO A 87 12.91 -26.07 -3.88
CA PRO A 87 13.57 -26.34 -5.15
C PRO A 87 14.90 -27.04 -4.87
N GLU A 88 14.93 -28.36 -5.09
CA GLU A 88 16.15 -29.10 -5.32
C GLU A 88 16.46 -28.98 -6.81
N SER A 89 17.74 -28.80 -7.16
CA SER A 89 18.19 -28.70 -8.55
C SER A 89 17.73 -29.92 -9.35
N THR A 90 16.87 -29.71 -10.35
CA THR A 90 16.39 -30.78 -11.24
C THR A 90 16.53 -30.35 -12.71
N LEU A 91 16.45 -31.30 -13.66
CA LEU A 91 16.39 -31.00 -15.09
C LEU A 91 15.21 -30.07 -15.50
N ALA A 92 14.27 -29.78 -14.59
CA ALA A 92 13.07 -28.97 -14.80
C ALA A 92 13.06 -27.68 -13.94
N ASP A 93 14.22 -27.06 -13.71
CA ASP A 93 14.36 -25.80 -12.94
C ASP A 93 13.51 -24.62 -13.46
N GLY A 94 13.00 -24.68 -14.70
CA GLY A 94 12.08 -23.71 -15.28
C GLY A 94 10.66 -23.71 -14.68
N LEU A 95 10.31 -24.70 -13.85
CA LEU A 95 8.98 -24.87 -13.25
C LEU A 95 8.86 -24.37 -11.80
N ALA A 96 9.90 -23.71 -11.26
CA ALA A 96 9.86 -23.19 -9.90
C ALA A 96 8.65 -22.24 -9.72
N VAL A 97 7.73 -22.64 -8.84
CA VAL A 97 6.51 -21.90 -8.52
C VAL A 97 6.89 -20.49 -8.04
N PRO A 98 6.18 -19.43 -8.47
CA PRO A 98 6.46 -18.07 -8.02
C PRO A 98 6.42 -17.97 -6.49
N MET A 99 7.44 -17.36 -5.90
CA MET A 99 7.40 -16.95 -4.49
C MET A 99 6.26 -15.94 -4.31
N VAL A 100 5.41 -16.09 -3.30
CA VAL A 100 4.32 -15.14 -3.02
C VAL A 100 4.54 -14.48 -1.66
N VAL A 101 4.49 -13.15 -1.64
CA VAL A 101 4.58 -12.31 -0.43
C VAL A 101 3.26 -11.60 -0.17
N THR A 102 3.01 -11.25 1.07
CA THR A 102 1.79 -10.54 1.49
C THR A 102 2.12 -9.11 1.90
N VAL A 103 1.19 -8.18 1.67
CA VAL A 103 1.35 -6.76 2.04
C VAL A 103 0.17 -6.24 2.84
N ARG A 104 0.47 -5.38 3.82
CA ARG A 104 -0.53 -4.67 4.63
C ARG A 104 -1.26 -3.61 3.80
N GLU A 105 -2.54 -3.39 4.10
CA GLU A 105 -3.39 -2.39 3.44
C GLU A 105 -2.83 -0.96 3.49
N GLU A 106 -2.08 -0.61 4.55
CA GLU A 106 -1.45 0.70 4.66
C GLU A 106 -0.43 0.94 3.54
N TRP A 107 0.33 -0.09 3.17
CA TRP A 107 1.30 -0.01 2.08
C TRP A 107 0.62 0.01 0.72
N ILE A 108 -0.53 -0.65 0.58
CA ILE A 108 -1.36 -0.54 -0.63
C ILE A 108 -1.86 0.90 -0.80
N ALA A 109 -2.32 1.54 0.29
CA ALA A 109 -2.75 2.94 0.26
C ALA A 109 -1.58 3.89 -0.07
N ILE A 110 -0.38 3.66 0.49
CA ILE A 110 0.83 4.42 0.14
C ILE A 110 1.19 4.19 -1.34
N ALA A 111 1.11 2.96 -1.85
CA ALA A 111 1.40 2.65 -3.25
C ALA A 111 0.46 3.39 -4.21
N ILE A 112 -0.86 3.39 -3.94
CA ILE A 112 -1.83 4.17 -4.72
C ILE A 112 -1.50 5.65 -4.67
N LEU A 113 -1.18 6.19 -3.48
CA LEU A 113 -0.79 7.58 -3.31
C LEU A 113 0.44 7.91 -4.18
N ARG A 114 1.48 7.08 -4.16
CA ARG A 114 2.69 7.28 -4.97
C ARG A 114 2.44 7.19 -6.47
N LEU A 115 1.60 6.25 -6.91
CA LEU A 115 1.22 6.13 -8.33
C LEU A 115 0.51 7.39 -8.83
N VAL A 116 -0.37 7.98 -8.01
CA VAL A 116 -1.04 9.24 -8.36
C VAL A 116 -0.07 10.43 -8.31
N GLU A 117 0.82 10.48 -7.32
CA GLU A 117 1.76 11.60 -7.14
C GLU A 117 2.89 11.61 -8.18
N GLN A 118 3.45 10.45 -8.50
CA GLN A 118 4.65 10.33 -9.33
C GLN A 118 4.31 9.98 -10.78
N GLU A 119 3.48 8.96 -10.97
CA GLU A 119 3.17 8.42 -12.31
C GLU A 119 1.89 9.00 -12.92
N LYS A 120 1.10 9.74 -12.13
CA LYS A 120 -0.25 10.23 -12.51
C LYS A 120 -1.20 9.11 -12.93
N ALA A 121 -0.95 7.90 -12.42
CA ALA A 121 -1.72 6.71 -12.72
C ALA A 121 -2.78 6.46 -11.65
N VAL A 122 -4.02 6.23 -12.09
CA VAL A 122 -5.11 5.79 -11.20
C VAL A 122 -5.17 4.27 -11.25
N VAL A 123 -4.75 3.64 -10.16
CA VAL A 123 -4.64 2.18 -10.02
C VAL A 123 -5.50 1.73 -8.86
N GLU A 124 -6.21 0.62 -9.03
CA GLU A 124 -7.01 0.03 -7.95
C GLU A 124 -6.13 -0.68 -6.90
N GLY A 125 -6.70 -1.04 -5.74
CA GLY A 125 -5.97 -1.67 -4.65
C GLY A 125 -5.21 -2.92 -5.05
N ALA A 126 -5.85 -3.85 -5.77
CA ALA A 126 -5.22 -5.08 -6.23
C ALA A 126 -4.02 -4.79 -7.16
N GLY A 127 -4.19 -3.86 -8.12
CA GLY A 127 -3.15 -3.47 -9.06
C GLY A 127 -1.94 -2.78 -8.42
N ALA A 128 -2.10 -2.19 -7.22
CA ALA A 128 -1.04 -1.48 -6.50
C ALA A 128 -0.23 -2.38 -5.55
N THR A 129 -0.64 -3.64 -5.32
CA THR A 129 0.00 -4.56 -4.37
C THR A 129 1.48 -4.80 -4.66
N ALA A 130 1.86 -4.96 -5.92
CA ALA A 130 3.25 -5.17 -6.31
C ALA A 130 4.16 -4.01 -5.90
N LEU A 131 3.73 -2.76 -6.16
CA LEU A 131 4.46 -1.58 -5.70
C LEU A 131 4.46 -1.49 -4.16
N ALA A 132 3.36 -1.85 -3.51
CA ALA A 132 3.26 -1.86 -2.06
C ALA A 132 4.32 -2.77 -1.43
N ALA A 133 4.60 -3.96 -1.99
CA ALA A 133 5.63 -4.87 -1.48
C ALA A 133 7.04 -4.27 -1.58
N ILE A 134 7.33 -3.56 -2.68
CA ILE A 134 8.60 -2.86 -2.87
C ILE A 134 8.75 -1.73 -1.84
N LEU A 135 7.71 -0.92 -1.65
CA LEU A 135 7.74 0.20 -0.70
C LEU A 135 7.81 -0.25 0.76
N ALA A 136 7.15 -1.36 1.09
CA ALA A 136 7.18 -1.98 2.41
C ALA A 136 8.54 -2.62 2.75
N GLY A 137 9.39 -2.87 1.75
CA GLY A 137 10.67 -3.55 1.93
C GLY A 137 10.54 -5.06 2.10
N GLU A 138 9.44 -5.66 1.62
CA GLU A 138 9.19 -7.11 1.67
C GLU A 138 10.10 -7.91 0.72
N LEU A 139 10.75 -7.23 -0.23
CA LEU A 139 11.60 -7.82 -1.26
C LEU A 139 13.02 -7.20 -1.23
N PRO A 140 13.77 -7.30 -0.11
CA PRO A 140 15.06 -6.64 0.06
C PRO A 140 16.12 -7.11 -0.94
N GLU A 141 16.02 -8.35 -1.42
CA GLU A 141 16.88 -8.94 -2.45
C GLU A 141 16.75 -8.28 -3.82
N LEU A 142 15.72 -7.44 -4.03
CA LEU A 142 15.52 -6.69 -5.27
C LEU A 142 16.21 -5.31 -5.27
N LYS A 143 16.84 -4.91 -4.16
CA LYS A 143 17.51 -3.62 -4.08
C LYS A 143 18.63 -3.50 -5.11
N GLY A 144 18.59 -2.45 -5.94
CA GLY A 144 19.56 -2.19 -7.01
C GLY A 144 19.36 -3.02 -8.27
N LYS A 145 18.29 -3.84 -8.34
CA LYS A 145 17.94 -4.65 -9.50
C LYS A 145 16.95 -3.94 -10.42
N ARG A 146 16.87 -4.39 -11.67
CA ARG A 146 15.87 -3.96 -12.65
C ARG A 146 14.59 -4.79 -12.47
N VAL A 147 13.59 -4.17 -11.86
CA VAL A 147 12.32 -4.82 -11.51
C VAL A 147 11.19 -4.23 -12.34
N VAL A 148 10.30 -5.09 -12.85
CA VAL A 148 9.05 -4.68 -13.51
C VAL A 148 7.87 -5.00 -12.60
N ILE A 149 6.97 -4.02 -12.48
CA ILE A 149 5.70 -4.13 -11.75
C ILE A 149 4.53 -3.88 -12.70
N PRO A 150 3.73 -4.90 -13.04
CA PRO A 150 2.52 -4.68 -13.85
C PRO A 150 1.43 -3.96 -13.05
N LEU A 151 0.89 -2.88 -13.61
CA LEU A 151 -0.26 -2.17 -13.05
C LEU A 151 -1.56 -2.80 -13.60
N CYS A 152 -2.11 -3.74 -12.84
CA CYS A 152 -3.08 -4.73 -13.34
C CYS A 152 -4.54 -4.28 -13.43
N GLY A 153 -4.84 -3.01 -13.15
CA GLY A 153 -6.21 -2.51 -13.19
C GLY A 153 -6.39 -1.13 -12.55
N GLY A 154 -7.37 -0.39 -13.07
CA GLY A 154 -7.71 0.97 -12.65
C GLY A 154 -9.20 1.16 -12.37
N ASN A 155 -9.93 0.06 -12.12
CA ASN A 155 -11.37 0.10 -11.88
C ASN A 155 -11.69 0.51 -10.43
N ILE A 156 -11.39 1.76 -10.11
CA ILE A 156 -11.60 2.36 -8.79
C ILE A 156 -12.51 3.59 -8.92
N ASP A 157 -13.60 3.63 -8.15
CA ASP A 157 -14.44 4.82 -8.11
C ASP A 157 -13.77 5.96 -7.33
N THR A 158 -14.17 7.20 -7.64
CA THR A 158 -13.55 8.40 -7.07
C THR A 158 -13.69 8.50 -5.55
N THR A 159 -14.72 7.89 -4.96
CA THR A 159 -14.94 7.90 -3.51
C THR A 159 -14.02 6.90 -2.81
N VAL A 160 -13.81 5.71 -3.38
CA VAL A 160 -12.81 4.75 -2.91
C VAL A 160 -11.41 5.34 -3.08
N LEU A 161 -11.09 5.92 -4.24
CA LEU A 161 -9.81 6.58 -4.49
C LEU A 161 -9.53 7.67 -3.45
N GLY A 162 -10.49 8.57 -3.19
CA GLY A 162 -10.34 9.61 -2.17
C GLY A 162 -10.00 9.05 -0.78
N ARG A 163 -10.70 7.98 -0.35
CA ARG A 163 -10.41 7.30 0.92
C ARG A 163 -9.02 6.64 0.94
N CYS A 164 -8.60 6.04 -0.17
CA CYS A 164 -7.26 5.46 -0.31
C CYS A 164 -6.18 6.55 -0.20
N LEU A 165 -6.36 7.71 -0.82
CA LEU A 165 -5.42 8.82 -0.74
C LEU A 165 -5.33 9.38 0.68
N GLU A 166 -6.45 9.54 1.39
CA GLU A 166 -6.43 9.98 2.80
C GLU A 166 -5.72 8.98 3.72
N ARG A 167 -5.98 7.67 3.53
CA ARG A 167 -5.27 6.60 4.25
C ARG A 167 -3.78 6.59 3.94
N GLY A 168 -3.42 6.78 2.66
CA GLY A 168 -2.05 6.89 2.20
C GLY A 168 -1.33 8.06 2.86
N LEU A 169 -1.94 9.25 2.88
CA LEU A 169 -1.37 10.44 3.54
C LEU A 169 -1.20 10.23 5.04
N ALA A 170 -2.13 9.54 5.70
CA ALA A 170 -2.02 9.22 7.12
C ALA A 170 -0.86 8.24 7.37
N ALA A 171 -0.77 7.16 6.60
CA ALA A 171 0.29 6.17 6.72
C ALA A 171 1.69 6.74 6.37
N ASP A 172 1.75 7.67 5.40
CA ASP A 172 2.94 8.42 5.01
C ASP A 172 3.35 9.50 6.05
N GLY A 173 2.59 9.65 7.13
CA GLY A 173 2.85 10.62 8.20
C GLY A 173 2.59 12.08 7.80
N ARG A 174 1.87 12.30 6.70
CA ARG A 174 1.53 13.63 6.14
C ARG A 174 0.16 14.12 6.58
N LEU A 175 -0.70 13.23 7.08
CA LEU A 175 -1.97 13.57 7.71
C LEU A 175 -1.96 13.06 9.15
N VAL A 176 -2.03 13.97 10.13
CA VAL A 176 -1.89 13.65 11.55
C VAL A 176 -3.10 14.08 12.35
N LYS A 177 -3.44 13.28 13.35
CA LYS A 177 -4.52 13.59 14.29
C LYS A 177 -3.93 13.77 15.68
N PHE A 178 -4.28 14.85 16.35
CA PHE A 178 -3.87 15.06 17.73
C PHE A 178 -4.99 15.66 18.56
N THR A 179 -4.85 15.50 19.87
CA THR A 179 -5.73 16.02 20.90
C THR A 179 -4.88 16.73 21.92
N VAL A 180 -5.15 18.02 22.14
CA VAL A 180 -4.37 18.87 23.04
C VAL A 180 -5.31 19.63 23.97
N THR A 181 -4.96 19.71 25.25
CA THR A 181 -5.70 20.58 26.18
C THR A 181 -5.11 21.99 26.14
N VAL A 182 -5.94 22.98 25.81
CA VAL A 182 -5.57 24.40 25.82
C VAL A 182 -6.39 25.18 26.83
N SER A 183 -5.98 26.40 27.13
CA SER A 183 -6.75 27.32 27.98
C SER A 183 -8.08 27.70 27.31
N ASP A 184 -9.19 27.66 28.06
CA ASP A 184 -10.52 28.10 27.60
C ASP A 184 -10.73 29.61 27.72
N ARG A 185 -9.70 30.35 28.17
CA ARG A 185 -9.69 31.81 28.12
C ARG A 185 -9.50 32.33 26.68
N PRO A 186 -9.98 33.55 26.37
CA PRO A 186 -9.71 34.18 25.07
C PRO A 186 -8.22 34.13 24.72
N GLY A 187 -7.92 33.58 23.53
CA GLY A 187 -6.56 33.44 23.02
C GLY A 187 -5.94 32.04 23.09
N GLY A 188 -6.50 31.09 23.86
CA GLY A 188 -5.91 29.75 23.98
C GLY A 188 -5.85 28.97 22.67
N ILE A 189 -6.96 28.91 21.94
CA ILE A 189 -7.00 28.33 20.57
C ILE A 189 -6.16 29.17 19.59
N ALA A 190 -6.18 30.50 19.74
CA ALA A 190 -5.39 31.38 18.87
C ALA A 190 -3.87 31.17 19.02
N GLU A 191 -3.41 30.78 20.21
CA GLU A 191 -2.02 30.42 20.47
C GLU A 191 -1.66 29.10 19.79
N LEU A 192 -2.53 28.09 19.86
CA LEU A 192 -2.36 26.82 19.16
C LEU A 192 -2.29 27.02 17.64
N THR A 193 -3.22 27.79 17.06
CA THR A 193 -3.24 28.02 15.61
C THR A 193 -2.03 28.85 15.16
N ARG A 194 -1.56 29.83 15.96
CA ARG A 194 -0.31 30.55 15.69
C ARG A 194 0.90 29.63 15.70
N LEU A 195 0.99 28.71 16.67
CA LEU A 195 2.07 27.72 16.70
C LEU A 195 2.07 26.86 15.43
N MET A 196 0.92 26.30 15.06
CA MET A 196 0.78 25.50 13.84
C MET A 196 1.15 26.30 12.59
N ALA A 197 0.68 27.54 12.47
CA ALA A 197 1.01 28.43 11.36
C ALA A 197 2.52 28.73 11.28
N SER A 198 3.18 28.95 12.43
CA SER A 198 4.63 29.20 12.48
C SER A 198 5.49 28.02 12.03
N LEU A 199 4.95 26.80 12.14
CA LEU A 199 5.58 25.57 11.65
C LEU A 199 5.22 25.28 10.18
N GLY A 200 4.25 26.00 9.60
CA GLY A 200 3.75 25.73 8.24
C GLY A 200 2.82 24.53 8.17
N VAL A 201 2.11 24.22 9.26
CA VAL A 201 1.12 23.13 9.34
C VAL A 201 -0.26 23.65 8.94
N SER A 202 -0.94 22.93 8.05
CA SER A 202 -2.31 23.24 7.64
C SER A 202 -3.32 22.50 8.51
N ILE A 203 -4.36 23.19 8.97
CA ILE A 203 -5.46 22.57 9.73
C ILE A 203 -6.55 22.15 8.76
N LYS A 204 -6.86 20.85 8.70
CA LYS A 204 -7.94 20.30 7.88
C LYS A 204 -9.27 20.28 8.63
N ASP A 205 -9.23 19.93 9.91
CA ASP A 205 -10.40 19.94 10.79
C ASP A 205 -9.96 20.26 12.23
N MET A 206 -10.84 20.93 12.99
CA MET A 206 -10.62 21.26 14.38
C MET A 206 -11.94 21.29 15.14
N THR A 207 -12.06 20.45 16.16
CA THR A 207 -13.20 20.39 17.08
C THR A 207 -12.74 20.62 18.50
N HIS A 208 -13.60 21.22 19.33
CA HIS A 208 -13.28 21.53 20.72
C HIS A 208 -14.39 21.04 21.65
N GLU A 209 -14.00 20.42 22.77
CA GLU A 209 -14.93 19.82 23.74
C GLU A 209 -14.64 20.34 25.15
N ARG A 210 -15.69 20.80 25.83
CA ARG A 210 -15.64 21.32 27.22
C ARG A 210 -16.29 20.38 28.23
N ALA A 211 -17.34 19.67 27.83
CA ALA A 211 -18.25 18.95 28.72
C ALA A 211 -17.62 17.75 29.47
N TRP A 212 -16.52 17.19 28.96
CA TRP A 212 -15.91 15.96 29.48
C TRP A 212 -14.66 16.20 30.33
N ILE A 213 -14.26 17.46 30.56
CA ILE A 213 -13.07 17.77 31.36
C ILE A 213 -13.46 17.84 32.83
N ARG A 214 -13.25 16.74 33.55
CA ARG A 214 -13.64 16.59 34.97
C ARG A 214 -12.69 17.30 35.95
N SER A 215 -11.52 17.77 35.49
CA SER A 215 -10.43 18.23 36.36
C SER A 215 -10.20 19.75 36.39
N ASP A 216 -10.62 20.51 35.36
CA ASP A 216 -10.36 21.95 35.26
C ASP A 216 -11.38 22.66 34.35
N ILE A 217 -12.17 23.57 34.92
CA ILE A 217 -13.26 24.33 34.25
C ILE A 217 -12.70 25.36 33.24
N PHE A 218 -11.42 25.76 33.37
CA PHE A 218 -10.79 26.75 32.48
C PHE A 218 -9.97 26.13 31.35
N SER A 219 -10.24 24.88 31.03
CA SER A 219 -9.53 24.15 29.97
C SER A 219 -10.49 23.59 28.94
N VAL A 220 -10.03 23.50 27.70
CA VAL A 220 -10.78 22.94 26.56
C VAL A 220 -9.91 21.95 25.82
N GLU A 221 -10.47 20.80 25.46
CA GLU A 221 -9.79 19.79 24.68
C GLU A 221 -10.02 20.09 23.20
N VAL A 222 -8.93 20.27 22.46
CA VAL A 222 -8.96 20.53 21.02
C VAL A 222 -8.48 19.28 20.29
N LYS A 223 -9.36 18.70 19.47
CA LYS A 223 -9.04 17.60 18.55
C LYS A 223 -8.83 18.20 17.17
N ALA A 224 -7.64 18.02 16.60
CA ALA A 224 -7.29 18.57 15.30
C ALA A 224 -6.82 17.48 14.35
N LEU A 225 -7.22 17.62 13.09
CA LEU A 225 -6.67 16.92 11.94
C LEU A 225 -5.83 17.91 11.15
N ALA A 226 -4.57 17.61 10.94
CA ALA A 226 -3.61 18.53 10.35
C ALA A 226 -2.78 17.86 9.26
N GLU A 227 -2.41 18.65 8.25
CA GLU A 227 -1.55 18.25 7.14
C GLU A 227 -0.14 18.78 7.35
N THR A 228 0.82 17.91 7.09
CA THR A 228 2.26 18.17 7.19
C THR A 228 2.92 17.78 5.88
N ARG A 229 4.16 18.25 5.68
CA ARG A 229 4.88 18.05 4.41
C ARG A 229 5.33 16.60 4.26
N ASP A 230 5.81 16.03 5.36
CA ASP A 230 6.40 14.70 5.47
C ASP A 230 6.40 14.26 6.95
N ARG A 231 6.90 13.05 7.18
CA ARG A 231 7.02 12.46 8.52
C ARG A 231 7.93 13.24 9.47
N GLU A 232 8.98 13.90 8.96
CA GLU A 232 9.87 14.69 9.81
C GLU A 232 9.15 15.94 10.33
N HIS A 233 8.39 16.60 9.44
CA HIS A 233 7.59 17.76 9.80
C HIS A 233 6.48 17.40 10.81
N SER A 234 5.84 16.22 10.72
CA SER A 234 4.90 15.80 11.76
C SER A 234 5.54 15.53 13.12
N LEU A 235 6.78 15.02 13.15
CA LEU A 235 7.54 14.87 14.39
C LEU A 235 7.95 16.24 14.99
N GLN A 236 8.29 17.22 14.15
CA GLN A 236 8.55 18.60 14.59
C GLN A 236 7.31 19.23 15.23
N LEU A 237 6.13 19.04 14.62
CA LEU A 237 4.85 19.47 15.19
C LEU A 237 4.59 18.80 16.54
N GLN A 238 4.77 17.48 16.63
CA GLN A 238 4.58 16.74 17.88
C GLN A 238 5.48 17.28 18.99
N ALA A 239 6.77 17.48 18.71
CA ALA A 239 7.74 18.00 19.68
C ALA A 239 7.35 19.41 20.17
N ALA A 240 6.97 20.30 19.24
CA ALA A 240 6.55 21.66 19.59
C ALA A 240 5.28 21.67 20.46
N LEU A 241 4.31 20.79 20.17
CA LEU A 241 3.11 20.64 20.99
C LEU A 241 3.43 20.09 22.38
N GLN A 242 4.32 19.09 22.49
CA GLN A 242 4.74 18.51 23.77
C GLN A 242 5.47 19.50 24.68
N GLN A 243 6.27 20.41 24.10
CA GLN A 243 6.97 21.44 24.86
C GLN A 243 6.01 22.48 25.46
N ARG A 244 4.89 22.76 24.79
CA ARG A 244 3.98 23.84 25.16
C ARG A 244 2.74 23.39 25.94
N TYR A 245 2.29 22.16 25.72
CA TYR A 245 1.05 21.64 26.31
C TYR A 245 1.30 20.37 27.11
N SER A 246 0.82 20.34 28.35
CA SER A 246 1.04 19.23 29.29
C SER A 246 0.22 17.97 28.97
N LYS A 247 -0.91 18.12 28.30
CA LYS A 247 -1.79 17.01 27.88
C LYS A 247 -1.87 16.98 26.36
N LEU A 248 -1.13 16.06 25.76
CA LEU A 248 -1.12 15.80 24.32
C LEU A 248 -1.32 14.30 24.08
N ARG A 249 -2.28 13.97 23.22
CA ARG A 249 -2.37 12.68 22.54
C ARG A 249 -2.12 12.92 21.06
N PHE A 250 -1.05 12.36 20.52
CA PHE A 250 -0.67 12.51 19.11
C PHE A 250 -0.71 11.14 18.45
N VAL A 251 -1.38 11.04 17.31
CA VAL A 251 -1.51 9.79 16.55
C VAL A 251 -0.81 9.97 15.20
N LEU A 252 0.24 9.18 14.98
CA LEU A 252 0.96 9.06 13.72
C LEU A 252 0.41 7.84 12.97
N GLY A 253 -0.35 8.05 11.90
CA GLY A 253 -0.89 6.96 11.07
C GLY A 253 -2.11 6.24 11.66
N HIS A 254 -2.48 5.13 11.03
CA HIS A 254 -3.58 4.26 11.47
C HIS A 254 -3.03 3.19 12.44
N SER A 255 -3.00 3.51 13.73
CA SER A 255 -2.75 2.55 14.81
C SER A 255 -3.67 2.82 15.98
#